data_AF-A0A9R1VQJ7-F1
#
_entry.id   AF-A0A9R1VQJ7-F1
#
_cell.length_a   1.000
_cell.length_b   1.000
_cell.length_c   1.000
_cell.angle_alpha   90.00
_cell.angle_beta   90.00
_cell.angle_gamma   90.00
#
_symmetry.space_group_name_H-M   'P 1'
#
loop_
_entity.id
_entity.type
_entity.pdbx_description
1 polymer ?
#
loop_
_entity_poly.entity_id
_entity_poly.type
_entity_poly.pdbx_seq_one_letter_code
_entity_poly.pdbx_strand_id
1 'polypeptide(L)'
;MIFIGWIRGKDPSRVVHYEYWEAIDSTFGLQGGFIWDWVDQGLLKENANGSKYWAYGGDFGVTPNDLNFCLNGLIWPDRTPHPALNGDYYNFFA
;
A
#
# COMPACT_ATOMS: atom_id res chain seq x y z
N MET A 1 10.33 0.36 -21.27
CA MET A 1 9.60 -0.66 -20.51
C MET A 1 9.29 -0.07 -19.14
N ILE A 2 8.00 -0.02 -18.80
CA ILE A 2 7.51 0.46 -17.51
C ILE A 2 6.92 -0.74 -16.79
N PHE A 3 7.29 -0.95 -15.54
CA PHE A 3 6.67 -2.00 -14.74
C PHE A 3 5.31 -1.53 -14.25
N ILE A 4 4.27 -2.22 -14.70
CA ILE A 4 2.92 -2.12 -14.15
C ILE A 4 2.72 -3.41 -13.35
N GLY A 5 3.00 -3.39 -12.04
CA GLY A 5 2.72 -4.54 -11.19
C GLY A 5 3.51 -4.63 -9.89
N TRP A 6 2.75 -4.80 -8.80
CA TRP A 6 3.06 -5.53 -7.56
C TRP A 6 4.27 -5.13 -6.70
N ILE A 7 4.71 -3.87 -6.75
CA ILE A 7 5.44 -3.31 -5.60
C ILE A 7 4.38 -2.95 -4.54
N ARG A 8 4.22 -3.80 -3.51
CA ARG A 8 3.27 -3.55 -2.43
C ARG A 8 3.75 -2.36 -1.58
N GLY A 9 2.96 -1.30 -1.52
CA GLY A 9 3.32 -0.10 -0.75
C GLY A 9 3.51 -0.35 0.74
N LYS A 10 2.76 -1.31 1.30
CA LYS A 10 2.89 -1.77 2.69
C LYS A 10 3.95 -2.84 2.93
N ASP A 11 4.74 -3.23 1.93
CA ASP A 11 5.80 -4.19 2.16
C ASP A 11 6.86 -3.57 3.10
N PRO A 12 7.09 -4.13 4.30
CA PRO A 12 8.11 -3.61 5.21
C PRO A 12 9.54 -3.95 4.74
N SER A 13 9.70 -4.78 3.70
CA SER A 13 11.00 -5.18 3.19
C SER A 13 11.58 -4.11 2.25
N ARG A 14 12.38 -3.21 2.83
CA ARG A 14 13.21 -2.22 2.13
C ARG A 14 14.05 -2.79 0.97
N VAL A 15 14.38 -4.09 1.06
CA VAL A 15 15.19 -4.81 0.07
C VAL A 15 14.54 -4.80 -1.30
N VAL A 16 13.22 -5.01 -1.38
CA VAL A 16 12.51 -5.12 -2.65
C VAL A 16 12.53 -3.79 -3.39
N HIS A 17 12.23 -2.68 -2.71
CA HIS A 17 12.20 -1.36 -3.35
C HIS A 17 13.56 -0.93 -3.91
N TYR A 18 14.65 -1.20 -3.17
CA TYR A 18 15.99 -0.87 -3.61
C TYR A 18 16.43 -1.68 -4.83
N GLU A 19 16.17 -2.99 -4.83
CA GLU A 19 16.51 -3.87 -5.96
C GLU A 19 15.79 -3.48 -7.26
N TYR A 20 14.52 -3.04 -7.18
CA TYR A 20 13.80 -2.52 -8.34
C TYR A 20 14.46 -1.27 -8.90
N TRP A 21 14.86 -0.33 -8.05
CA TRP A 21 15.51 0.90 -8.48
C TRP A 21 16.91 0.68 -9.04
N GLU A 22 17.73 -0.18 -8.42
CA GLU A 22 19.01 -0.57 -8.99
C GLU A 22 18.86 -1.16 -10.39
N ALA A 23 17.85 -2.01 -10.60
CA ALA A 23 17.58 -2.57 -11.92
C ALA A 23 17.15 -1.50 -12.93
N ILE A 24 16.26 -0.58 -12.53
CA ILE A 24 15.80 0.54 -13.36
C ILE A 24 16.99 1.43 -13.78
N ASP A 25 17.84 1.81 -12.83
CA ASP A 25 18.96 2.72 -13.10
C ASP A 25 20.08 2.05 -13.92
N SER A 26 20.29 0.74 -13.75
CA SER A 26 21.37 0.01 -14.43
C SER A 26 20.98 -0.55 -15.81
N THR A 27 19.70 -0.61 -16.16
CA THR A 27 19.23 -1.28 -17.39
C THR A 27 18.61 -0.30 -18.37
N PHE A 28 19.27 -0.11 -19.52
CA PHE A 28 18.75 0.73 -20.59
C PHE A 28 17.35 0.27 -21.05
N GLY A 29 16.41 1.21 -21.07
CA GLY A 29 15.03 0.96 -21.49
C GLY A 29 14.08 0.57 -20.35
N LEU A 30 14.54 0.38 -19.11
CA LEU A 30 13.66 0.41 -17.94
C LEU A 30 13.44 1.88 -17.52
N GLN A 31 12.19 2.28 -17.29
CA GLN A 31 11.82 3.69 -17.11
C GLN A 31 10.96 3.92 -15.87
N GLY A 32 11.08 3.04 -14.87
CA GLY A 32 10.31 3.12 -13.63
C GLY A 32 9.11 2.18 -13.57
N GLY A 33 8.22 2.47 -12.62
CA GLY A 33 7.00 1.71 -12.37
C GLY A 33 6.06 2.42 -11.40
N PHE A 34 4.96 1.75 -11.07
CA PHE A 34 3.95 2.27 -10.14
C PHE A 34 3.87 1.40 -8.88
N ILE A 35 3.85 2.05 -7.71
CA ILE A 35 3.59 1.37 -6.43
C ILE A 35 2.10 1.09 -6.30
N TRP A 36 1.77 -0.12 -5.84
CA TRP A 36 0.41 -0.53 -5.53
C TRP A 36 0.21 -0.58 -4.00
N ASP A 37 -0.64 0.25 -3.41
CA ASP A 37 -1.38 1.38 -3.97
C ASP A 37 -1.35 2.58 -3.02
N TRP A 38 -2.08 3.64 -3.36
CA TRP A 38 -1.99 4.90 -2.63
C TRP A 38 -2.68 4.86 -1.26
N VAL A 39 -3.96 4.46 -1.20
CA VAL A 39 -4.83 4.61 -0.03
C VAL A 39 -5.54 3.30 0.31
N ASP A 40 -5.59 2.98 1.59
CA ASP A 40 -6.36 1.85 2.09
C ASP A 40 -7.85 1.97 1.77
N GLN A 41 -8.45 0.89 1.26
CA GLN A 41 -9.88 0.82 0.95
C GLN A 41 -10.68 0.33 2.17
N GLY A 42 -10.45 0.97 3.32
CA GLY A 42 -11.15 0.71 4.56
C GLY A 42 -12.38 1.60 4.71
N LEU A 43 -13.48 1.03 5.20
CA LEU A 43 -14.72 1.76 5.47
C LEU A 43 -14.83 2.06 6.96
N LEU A 44 -15.20 3.29 7.34
CA LEU A 44 -15.36 3.64 8.75
C LEU A 44 -16.58 2.92 9.33
N LYS A 45 -16.39 2.18 10.42
CA LYS A 45 -17.45 1.49 11.15
C LYS A 45 -17.32 1.73 12.64
N GLU A 46 -18.44 1.62 13.36
CA GLU A 46 -18.52 1.78 14.80
C GLU A 46 -18.83 0.44 15.47
N ASN A 47 -18.12 0.13 16.54
CA ASN A 47 -18.36 -1.04 17.38
C ASN A 47 -19.51 -0.78 18.36
N ALA A 48 -20.02 -1.84 18.99
CA ALA A 48 -21.11 -1.75 19.98
C ALA A 48 -20.76 -0.88 21.20
N ASN A 49 -19.47 -0.67 21.48
CA ASN A 49 -18.98 0.21 22.55
C ASN A 49 -18.72 1.67 22.09
N GLY A 50 -19.10 2.03 20.87
CA GLY A 50 -18.90 3.36 20.30
C GLY A 50 -17.50 3.62 19.72
N SER A 51 -16.58 2.64 19.75
CA SER A 51 -15.25 2.82 19.16
C SER A 51 -15.29 2.72 17.64
N LYS A 52 -14.62 3.66 16.95
CA LYS A 52 -14.51 3.67 15.49
C LYS A 52 -13.32 2.85 15.02
N TYR A 53 -13.48 2.14 13.91
CA TYR A 53 -12.43 1.35 13.28
C TYR A 53 -12.58 1.30 11.75
N TRP A 54 -11.51 0.93 11.06
CA TRP A 54 -11.52 0.71 9.61
C TRP A 54 -11.92 -0.74 9.32
N ALA A 55 -13.13 -0.93 8.82
CA ALA A 55 -13.69 -2.20 8.42
C ALA A 55 -13.28 -2.60 7.00
N TYR A 56 -13.21 -3.91 6.76
CA TYR A 56 -12.84 -4.51 5.47
C TYR A 56 -13.70 -5.74 5.16
N GLY A 57 -13.28 -6.58 4.18
CA GLY A 57 -13.98 -7.82 3.84
C GLY A 57 -14.28 -8.68 5.08
N GLY A 58 -15.54 -9.10 5.24
CA GLY A 58 -16.00 -9.88 6.40
C GLY A 58 -16.72 -9.07 7.48
N ASP A 59 -16.44 -7.77 7.62
CA ASP A 59 -17.11 -6.92 8.62
C ASP A 59 -18.58 -6.61 8.31
N PHE A 60 -19.01 -6.83 7.08
CA PHE A 60 -20.36 -6.52 6.58
C PHE A 60 -21.24 -7.76 6.39
N GLY A 61 -20.79 -8.94 6.85
CA GLY A 61 -21.54 -10.19 6.71
C GLY A 61 -21.66 -10.71 5.28
N VAL A 62 -20.86 -10.17 4.35
CA VAL A 62 -20.83 -10.59 2.94
C VAL A 62 -19.82 -11.71 2.73
N THR A 63 -20.27 -12.80 2.10
CA THR A 63 -19.44 -13.97 1.76
C THR A 63 -19.77 -14.41 0.33
N PRO A 64 -18.77 -14.71 -0.54
CA PRO A 64 -17.33 -14.73 -0.25
C PRO A 64 -16.73 -13.32 -0.12
N ASN A 65 -15.59 -13.22 0.57
CA ASN A 65 -14.78 -12.01 0.65
C ASN A 65 -13.30 -12.36 0.81
N ASP A 66 -12.42 -11.45 0.37
CA ASP A 66 -10.95 -11.60 0.46
C ASP A 66 -10.36 -10.87 1.67
N LEU A 67 -11.15 -10.71 2.75
CA LEU A 67 -10.72 -10.12 4.02
C LEU A 67 -10.04 -8.75 3.85
N ASN A 68 -8.81 -8.63 4.36
CA ASN A 68 -8.03 -7.40 4.41
C ASN A 68 -7.23 -7.15 3.10
N PHE A 69 -7.46 -7.93 2.04
CA PHE A 69 -6.75 -7.77 0.76
C PHE A 69 -6.99 -6.39 0.12
N CYS A 70 -7.99 -5.62 0.55
CA CYS A 70 -8.26 -4.26 0.09
C CYS A 70 -7.44 -3.17 0.82
N LEU A 71 -6.65 -3.53 1.83
CA LEU A 71 -5.89 -2.59 2.67
C LEU A 71 -4.39 -2.58 2.33
N ASN A 72 -4.02 -2.11 1.14
CA ASN A 72 -2.64 -2.11 0.63
C ASN A 72 -1.99 -0.72 0.54
N GLY A 73 -2.67 0.32 1.01
CA GLY A 73 -2.29 1.70 0.76
C GLY A 73 -1.03 2.13 1.50
N LEU A 74 -0.29 3.06 0.89
CA LEU A 74 0.77 3.81 1.57
C LEU A 74 0.25 4.76 2.66
N ILE A 75 -1.05 5.09 2.61
CA ILE A 75 -1.72 5.88 3.64
C ILE A 75 -3.02 5.21 4.11
N TRP A 76 -3.42 5.54 5.33
CA TRP A 76 -4.69 5.13 5.94
C TRP A 76 -5.90 5.75 5.19
N PRO A 77 -7.13 5.25 5.40
CA PRO A 77 -8.31 5.82 4.75
C PRO A 77 -8.59 7.29 5.12
N ASP A 78 -8.08 7.79 6.24
CA ASP A 78 -8.14 9.22 6.62
C ASP A 78 -6.97 10.06 6.04
N ARG A 79 -6.13 9.44 5.20
CA ARG A 79 -4.92 10.01 4.57
C ARG A 79 -3.78 10.25 5.55
N THR A 80 -3.87 9.73 6.77
CA THR A 80 -2.72 9.67 7.68
C THR A 80 -1.64 8.76 7.06
N PRO A 81 -0.37 9.20 6.95
CA PRO A 81 0.71 8.37 6.44
C PRO A 81 0.92 7.07 7.22
N HIS A 82 1.11 5.94 6.54
CA HIS A 82 1.65 4.75 7.19
C HIS A 82 3.13 4.96 7.54
N PRO A 83 3.68 4.22 8.53
CA PRO A 83 5.11 4.26 8.84
C PRO A 83 6.02 4.01 7.62
N ALA A 84 5.57 3.14 6.70
CA ALA A 84 6.26 2.87 5.45
C ALA A 84 6.50 4.17 4.65
N LEU A 85 5.49 5.05 4.54
CA LEU A 85 5.59 6.31 3.79
C LEU A 85 6.63 7.27 4.40
N ASN A 86 6.67 7.37 5.72
CA ASN A 86 7.54 8.33 6.43
C ASN A 86 8.99 7.88 6.55
N GLY A 87 9.24 6.57 6.61
CA GLY A 87 10.59 6.04 6.80
C GLY A 87 11.40 5.93 5.51
N ASP A 88 10.75 5.52 4.41
CA ASP A 88 11.46 4.92 3.29
C ASP A 88 11.31 5.69 1.96
N TYR A 89 10.20 6.41 1.74
CA TYR A 89 9.91 7.03 0.43
C TYR A 89 10.44 8.45 0.25
N TYR A 90 10.85 9.14 1.31
CA TYR A 90 11.40 10.49 1.21
C TYR A 90 12.68 10.58 0.38
N ASN A 91 13.45 9.48 0.27
CA ASN A 91 14.65 9.42 -0.57
C ASN A 91 14.41 8.87 -1.98
N PHE A 92 13.23 8.30 -2.27
CA PHE A 92 12.91 7.75 -3.60
C PHE A 92 12.24 8.78 -4.52
N PHE A 93 11.64 9.84 -3.97
CA PHE A 93 10.93 10.87 -4.73
C PHE A 93 11.56 12.28 -4.64
N ALA A 94 12.70 12.41 -3.94
CA ALA A 94 13.45 13.66 -3.80
C ALA A 94 14.71 13.65 -4.67
#